data_AF-A0A6M0AC04-F1
#
_entry.id   AF-A0A6M0AC04-F1
#
_cell.length_a   1.000
_cell.length_b   1.000
_cell.length_c   1.000
_cell.angle_alpha   90.00
_cell.angle_beta   90.00
_cell.angle_gamma   90.00
#
_symmetry.space_group_name_H-M   'P 1'
#
loop_
_entity.id
_entity.type
_entity.pdbx_description
1 polymer ?
#
loop_
_entity_poly.entity_id
_entity_poly.type
_entity_poly.pdbx_seq_one_letter_code
_entity_poly.pdbx_strand_id
1 'polypeptide(L)'
;MIAGRYIYQLALSVITKSYFPYDWATTQHNLGNAYCQRIAHDRDIQSLIDQGTAMIEWYVTRDKILTFVVTSHSQQPIVVPSSPEKLKTLEEWDKDYTNAYRNQKNQWITDLSSRLAELATILDIDNIISKIDGIFEKVGGKCDRLILVPHRFLHLFPLHALPLSKGNLLIDRFERGVSYAPSSQLPNFDIVADR
;
A
#
# COMPACT_ATOMS: atom_id res chain seq x y z
N MET A 1 16.63 -20.53 10.60
CA MET A 1 16.81 -19.07 10.68
C MET A 1 15.55 -18.42 11.25
N ILE A 2 15.45 -18.29 12.58
CA ILE A 2 14.25 -17.77 13.28
C ILE A 2 14.51 -16.36 13.87
N ALA A 3 15.76 -15.90 13.88
CA ALA A 3 16.18 -14.66 14.54
C ALA A 3 15.66 -13.37 13.87
N GLY A 4 15.47 -13.34 12.54
CA GLY A 4 15.03 -12.13 11.84
C GLY A 4 13.63 -11.68 12.27
N ARG A 5 12.64 -12.57 12.19
CA ARG A 5 11.22 -12.25 12.47
C ARG A 5 10.98 -11.67 13.86
N TYR A 6 11.75 -12.11 14.87
CA TYR A 6 11.58 -11.69 16.26
C TYR A 6 12.16 -10.29 16.52
N ILE A 7 13.35 -9.99 15.95
CA ILE A 7 13.98 -8.66 16.08
C ILE A 7 13.12 -7.58 15.40
N TYR A 8 12.49 -7.89 14.26
CA TYR A 8 11.63 -6.93 13.55
C TYR A 8 10.28 -6.69 14.25
N GLN A 9 9.67 -7.71 14.86
CA GLN A 9 8.45 -7.53 15.64
C GLN A 9 8.70 -6.70 16.91
N LEU A 10 9.87 -6.86 17.54
CA LEU A 10 10.31 -6.01 18.65
C LEU A 10 10.59 -4.56 18.21
N ALA A 11 11.24 -4.35 17.06
CA ALA A 11 11.48 -3.02 16.53
C ALA A 11 10.17 -2.26 16.23
N LEU A 12 9.17 -2.93 15.64
CA LEU A 12 7.83 -2.36 15.41
C LEU A 12 7.07 -2.01 16.69
N SER A 13 7.36 -2.66 17.83
CA SER A 13 6.75 -2.32 19.12
C SER A 13 7.41 -1.16 19.88
N VAL A 14 8.63 -0.77 19.50
CA VAL A 14 9.41 0.30 20.16
C VAL A 14 9.52 1.56 19.28
N ILE A 15 9.50 1.40 17.97
CA ILE A 15 9.59 2.48 16.98
C ILE A 15 8.17 2.97 16.65
N THR A 16 7.61 3.78 17.53
CA THR A 16 6.40 4.56 17.24
C THR A 16 6.71 5.70 16.26
N LYS A 17 5.83 5.92 15.28
CA LYS A 17 5.90 6.96 14.22
C LYS A 17 6.28 8.36 14.74
N SER A 18 5.96 8.68 15.99
CA SER A 18 6.23 9.99 16.62
C SER A 18 7.66 10.17 17.15
N TYR A 19 8.42 9.10 17.41
CA TYR A 19 9.73 9.21 18.06
C TYR A 19 10.91 8.95 17.12
N PHE A 20 10.77 8.10 16.10
CA PHE A 20 11.87 7.72 15.20
C PHE A 20 11.42 7.56 13.73
N PRO A 21 10.96 8.64 13.07
CA PRO A 21 10.38 8.57 11.72
C PRO A 21 11.38 8.07 10.66
N TYR A 22 12.67 8.35 10.84
CA TYR A 22 13.72 7.92 9.90
C TYR A 22 13.98 6.41 9.94
N ASP A 23 14.22 5.85 11.13
CA ASP A 23 14.50 4.42 11.29
C ASP A 23 13.29 3.57 10.91
N TRP A 24 12.10 4.10 11.21
CA TRP A 24 10.83 3.51 10.81
C TRP A 24 10.68 3.45 9.29
N ALA A 25 10.84 4.57 8.57
CA ALA A 25 10.74 4.60 7.12
C ALA A 25 11.81 3.73 6.45
N THR A 26 13.03 3.73 6.98
CA THR A 26 14.14 2.88 6.51
C THR A 26 13.81 1.40 6.68
N THR A 27 13.22 1.02 7.82
CA THR A 27 12.78 -0.36 8.09
C THR A 27 11.71 -0.78 7.09
N GLN A 28 10.74 0.08 6.79
CA GLN A 28 9.67 -0.18 5.84
C GLN A 28 10.19 -0.28 4.40
N HIS A 29 11.13 0.60 4.03
CA HIS A 29 11.81 0.56 2.73
C HIS A 29 12.57 -0.77 2.52
N ASN A 30 13.34 -1.19 3.51
CA ASN A 30 14.08 -2.45 3.47
C ASN A 30 13.13 -3.66 3.48
N LEU A 31 12.00 -3.58 4.17
CA LEU A 31 10.95 -4.59 4.17
C LEU A 31 10.32 -4.73 2.78
N GLY A 32 10.03 -3.62 2.11
CA GLY A 32 9.56 -3.60 0.73
C GLY A 32 10.52 -4.32 -0.22
N ASN A 33 11.83 -4.01 -0.13
CA ASN A 33 12.87 -4.68 -0.92
C ASN A 33 12.97 -6.19 -0.63
N ALA A 34 12.88 -6.60 0.64
CA ALA A 34 12.92 -8.01 1.04
C ALA A 34 11.69 -8.79 0.55
N TYR A 35 10.50 -8.16 0.55
CA TYR A 35 9.29 -8.76 -0.03
C TYR A 35 9.38 -8.90 -1.55
N CYS A 36 9.91 -7.90 -2.27
CA CYS A 36 10.16 -7.98 -3.71
C CYS A 36 10.99 -9.23 -4.08
N GLN A 37 12.03 -9.54 -3.30
CA GLN A 37 12.91 -10.68 -3.56
C GLN A 37 12.24 -12.04 -3.29
N ARG A 38 11.27 -12.10 -2.38
CA ARG A 38 10.64 -13.36 -1.92
C ARG A 38 9.52 -13.86 -2.85
N ILE A 39 8.78 -12.99 -3.56
CA ILE A 39 7.65 -13.37 -4.43
C ILE A 39 8.07 -14.10 -5.70
N ALA A 40 9.33 -13.96 -6.12
CA ALA A 40 9.84 -14.78 -7.23
C ALA A 40 9.60 -16.28 -7.00
N HIS A 41 9.21 -16.70 -5.78
CA HIS A 41 9.05 -18.08 -5.36
C HIS A 41 7.65 -18.50 -4.84
N ASP A 42 6.61 -17.66 -4.67
CA ASP A 42 5.34 -18.12 -4.04
C ASP A 42 4.03 -17.53 -4.61
N ARG A 43 3.09 -18.43 -4.96
CA ARG A 43 1.76 -18.16 -5.54
C ARG A 43 0.68 -18.64 -4.56
N ASP A 44 -0.10 -17.71 -3.99
CA ASP A 44 -1.55 -17.84 -3.67
C ASP A 44 -2.05 -16.69 -2.76
N ILE A 45 -1.94 -15.45 -3.25
CA ILE A 45 -2.35 -14.25 -2.50
C ILE A 45 -3.86 -14.21 -2.25
N GLN A 46 -4.67 -14.81 -3.13
CA GLN A 46 -6.12 -14.88 -2.99
C GLN A 46 -6.56 -15.69 -1.76
N SER A 47 -5.76 -16.67 -1.33
CA SER A 47 -6.04 -17.46 -0.11
C SER A 47 -5.97 -16.63 1.18
N LEU A 48 -5.38 -15.44 1.12
CA LEU A 48 -5.22 -14.54 2.26
C LEU A 48 -6.46 -13.67 2.53
N ILE A 49 -7.47 -13.72 1.66
CA ILE A 49 -8.65 -12.85 1.72
C ILE A 49 -9.81 -13.59 2.38
N ASP A 50 -10.05 -13.28 3.65
CA ASP A 50 -11.22 -13.76 4.40
C ASP A 50 -12.37 -12.72 4.41
N GLN A 51 -13.48 -13.05 5.11
CA GLN A 51 -14.69 -12.22 5.18
C GLN A 51 -14.48 -10.81 5.76
N GLY A 52 -13.38 -10.56 6.49
CA GLY A 52 -13.02 -9.26 7.07
C GLY A 52 -11.91 -8.53 6.31
N THR A 53 -11.35 -9.15 5.27
CA THR A 53 -10.13 -8.69 4.61
C THR A 53 -10.40 -8.04 3.27
N ALA A 54 -9.81 -6.86 3.07
CA ALA A 54 -9.67 -6.25 1.75
C ALA A 54 -8.20 -6.25 1.31
N MET A 55 -7.98 -6.34 0.01
CA MET A 55 -6.67 -6.19 -0.60
C MET A 55 -6.70 -5.04 -1.60
N ILE A 56 -5.67 -4.20 -1.55
CA ILE A 56 -5.40 -3.14 -2.54
C ILE A 56 -4.13 -3.51 -3.27
N GLU A 57 -4.22 -3.69 -4.58
CA GLU A 57 -3.07 -3.87 -5.46
C GLU A 57 -2.95 -2.70 -6.42
N TRP A 58 -1.79 -2.04 -6.42
CA TRP A 58 -1.49 -1.01 -7.41
C TRP A 58 -0.76 -1.64 -8.58
N TYR A 59 -1.04 -1.16 -9.79
CA TYR A 59 -0.32 -1.53 -11.00
C TYR A 59 -0.02 -0.28 -11.82
N VAL A 60 1.27 0.07 -11.85
CA VAL A 60 1.78 1.25 -12.55
C VAL A 60 2.05 0.86 -14.00
N THR A 61 1.18 1.32 -14.91
CA THR A 61 1.29 1.07 -16.35
C THR A 61 2.21 2.11 -17.00
N ARG A 62 2.13 2.28 -18.33
CA ARG A 62 2.85 3.35 -19.04
C ARG A 62 2.14 4.70 -18.96
N ASP A 63 0.81 4.71 -18.82
CA ASP A 63 -0.01 5.93 -18.94
C ASP A 63 -0.89 6.20 -17.71
N LYS A 64 -1.13 5.22 -16.85
CA LYS A 64 -1.90 5.40 -15.60
C LYS A 64 -1.52 4.44 -14.49
N ILE A 65 -2.08 4.66 -13.30
CA ILE A 65 -2.05 3.71 -12.18
C ILE A 65 -3.40 2.99 -12.17
N LEU A 66 -3.39 1.67 -12.23
CA LEU A 66 -4.59 0.87 -11.96
C LEU A 66 -4.56 0.45 -10.50
N THR A 67 -5.66 0.65 -9.80
CA THR A 67 -5.82 0.14 -8.44
C THR A 67 -6.87 -0.96 -8.45
N PHE A 68 -6.49 -2.15 -8.02
CA PHE A 68 -7.37 -3.30 -7.88
C PHE A 68 -7.77 -3.44 -6.42
N VAL A 69 -9.07 -3.48 -6.15
CA VAL A 69 -9.62 -3.80 -4.83
C VAL A 69 -10.20 -5.20 -4.88
N VAL A 70 -9.66 -6.09 -4.08
CA VAL A 70 -10.08 -7.49 -4.00
C VAL A 70 -10.64 -7.78 -2.62
N THR A 71 -11.78 -8.46 -2.57
CA THR A 71 -12.46 -8.87 -1.32
C THR A 71 -13.10 -10.23 -1.56
N SER A 72 -13.39 -10.98 -0.49
CA SER A 72 -14.16 -12.23 -0.59
C SER A 72 -15.62 -12.01 -1.03
N HIS A 73 -16.09 -10.76 -1.02
CA HIS A 73 -17.46 -10.36 -1.30
C HIS A 73 -17.69 -9.94 -2.75
N SER A 74 -16.65 -9.95 -3.58
CA SER A 74 -16.71 -9.57 -4.99
C SER A 74 -16.23 -10.72 -5.88
N GLN A 75 -17.00 -11.10 -6.90
CA GLN A 75 -16.58 -12.13 -7.86
C GLN A 75 -15.37 -11.71 -8.70
N GLN A 76 -15.18 -10.42 -8.91
CA GLN A 76 -14.04 -9.86 -9.63
C GLN A 76 -13.44 -8.66 -8.88
N PRO A 77 -12.14 -8.39 -9.05
CA PRO A 77 -11.52 -7.19 -8.54
C PRO A 77 -12.20 -5.92 -9.05
N ILE A 78 -12.46 -4.97 -8.17
CA ILE A 78 -12.89 -3.63 -8.59
C ILE A 78 -11.67 -2.88 -9.06
N VAL A 79 -11.71 -2.39 -10.30
CA VAL A 79 -10.62 -1.62 -10.90
C VAL A 79 -10.91 -0.13 -10.82
N VAL A 80 -9.98 0.62 -10.25
CA VAL A 80 -10.03 2.08 -10.12
C VAL A 80 -8.83 2.66 -10.87
N PRO A 81 -9.02 3.14 -12.11
CA PRO A 81 -7.95 3.78 -12.87
C PRO A 81 -7.69 5.20 -12.36
N SER A 82 -6.41 5.59 -12.28
CA SER A 82 -6.02 6.99 -12.11
C SER A 82 -6.13 7.75 -13.42
N SER A 83 -6.17 9.07 -13.34
CA SER A 83 -5.91 9.91 -14.51
C SER A 83 -4.41 9.83 -14.90
N PRO A 84 -4.05 10.12 -16.17
CA PRO A 84 -2.66 10.16 -16.60
C PRO A 84 -1.82 11.21 -15.86
N GLU A 85 -2.43 12.33 -15.48
CA GLU A 85 -1.76 13.40 -14.74
C GLU A 85 -1.29 12.91 -13.37
N LYS A 86 -2.09 12.07 -12.69
CA LYS A 86 -1.71 11.46 -11.41
C LYS A 86 -0.47 10.57 -11.53
N LEU A 87 -0.29 9.85 -12.64
CA LEU A 87 0.93 9.07 -12.86
C LEU A 87 2.14 9.98 -12.97
N LYS A 88 2.05 11.04 -13.78
CA LYS A 88 3.15 12.01 -13.92
C LYS A 88 3.50 12.65 -12.58
N THR A 89 2.49 13.07 -11.81
CA THR A 89 2.69 13.62 -10.46
C THR A 89 3.36 12.60 -9.53
N LEU A 90 2.98 11.32 -9.60
CA LEU A 90 3.62 10.26 -8.81
C LEU A 90 5.10 10.09 -9.16
N GLU A 91 5.46 10.12 -10.44
CA GLU A 91 6.85 10.00 -10.89
C GLU A 91 7.72 11.19 -10.48
N GLU A 92 7.16 12.41 -10.54
CA GLU A 92 7.84 13.62 -10.05
C GLU A 92 8.00 13.58 -8.53
N TRP A 93 6.95 13.17 -7.82
CA TRP A 93 6.95 13.01 -6.37
C TRP A 93 7.97 11.96 -5.91
N ASP A 94 8.08 10.81 -6.57
CA ASP A 94 9.08 9.76 -6.27
C ASP A 94 10.51 10.29 -6.39
N LYS A 95 10.80 11.01 -7.48
CA LYS A 95 12.13 11.60 -7.71
C LYS A 95 12.48 12.57 -6.59
N ASP A 96 11.56 13.47 -6.22
CA ASP A 96 11.79 14.45 -5.17
C ASP A 96 11.94 13.78 -3.80
N TYR A 97 11.04 12.85 -3.45
CA TYR A 97 11.09 12.09 -2.21
C TYR A 97 12.42 11.34 -2.05
N THR A 98 12.83 10.60 -3.09
CA THR A 98 14.05 9.80 -3.06
C THR A 98 15.30 10.67 -3.01
N ASN A 99 15.30 11.82 -3.71
CA ASN A 99 16.38 12.80 -3.64
C ASN A 99 16.50 13.40 -2.24
N ALA A 100 15.38 13.85 -1.65
CA ALA A 100 15.35 14.41 -0.30
C ALA A 100 15.78 13.39 0.76
N TYR A 101 15.34 12.14 0.63
CA TYR A 101 15.74 11.04 1.52
C TYR A 101 17.26 10.80 1.51
N ARG A 102 17.89 10.84 0.32
CA ARG A 102 19.33 10.59 0.18
C ARG A 102 20.19 11.79 0.55
N ASN A 103 19.76 13.00 0.17
CA ASN A 103 20.63 14.18 0.17
C ASN A 103 20.24 15.24 1.21
N GLN A 104 19.02 15.19 1.75
CA GLN A 104 18.45 16.26 2.59
C GLN A 104 17.71 15.67 3.81
N LYS A 105 18.35 14.73 4.51
CA LYS A 105 17.72 13.91 5.57
C LYS A 105 16.93 14.70 6.63
N ASN A 106 17.46 15.82 7.12
CA ASN A 106 16.77 16.62 8.15
C ASN A 106 15.47 17.24 7.63
N GLN A 107 15.51 17.83 6.43
CA GLN A 107 14.33 18.40 5.78
C GLN A 107 13.34 17.31 5.36
N TRP A 108 13.84 16.18 4.88
CA TRP A 108 12.99 15.03 4.58
C TRP A 108 12.22 14.55 5.81
N ILE A 109 12.84 14.54 7.01
CA ILE A 109 12.15 14.19 8.26
C ILE A 109 11.04 15.19 8.58
N THR A 110 11.30 16.50 8.48
CA THR A 110 10.30 17.53 8.78
C THR A 110 9.13 17.50 7.81
N ASP A 111 9.42 17.18 6.54
CA ASP A 111 8.44 17.21 5.46
C ASP A 111 7.75 15.85 5.25
N LEU A 112 8.12 14.81 6.02
CA LEU A 112 7.60 13.46 5.80
C LEU A 112 6.06 13.43 5.89
N SER A 113 5.47 14.15 6.83
CA SER A 113 4.02 14.16 7.01
C SER A 113 3.28 14.79 5.83
N SER A 114 3.77 15.92 5.30
CA SER A 114 3.17 16.57 4.12
C SER A 114 3.37 15.71 2.87
N ARG A 115 4.56 15.13 2.69
CA ARG A 115 4.86 14.21 1.59
C ARG A 115 3.92 13.01 1.57
N LEU A 116 3.61 12.43 2.73
CA LEU A 116 2.66 11.32 2.80
C LEU A 116 1.21 11.75 2.54
N ALA A 117 0.82 12.97 2.90
CA ALA A 117 -0.49 13.53 2.57
C ALA A 117 -0.65 13.75 1.05
N GLU A 118 0.41 14.25 0.39
CA GLU A 118 0.47 14.36 -1.06
C GLU A 118 0.36 12.97 -1.73
N LEU A 119 1.15 11.99 -1.26
CA LEU A 119 1.09 10.62 -1.78
C LEU A 119 -0.30 9.98 -1.60
N ALA A 120 -0.98 10.22 -0.47
CA ALA A 120 -2.34 9.73 -0.24
C ALA A 120 -3.34 10.31 -1.27
N THR A 121 -3.15 11.58 -1.64
CA THR A 121 -3.96 12.27 -2.66
C THR A 121 -3.67 11.73 -4.06
N ILE A 122 -2.39 11.53 -4.39
CA ILE A 122 -1.94 10.95 -5.66
C ILE A 122 -2.53 9.54 -5.85
N LEU A 123 -2.48 8.70 -4.81
CA LEU A 123 -3.00 7.34 -4.84
C LEU A 123 -4.52 7.25 -4.62
N ASP A 124 -5.20 8.37 -4.37
CA ASP A 124 -6.65 8.44 -4.16
C ASP A 124 -7.18 7.54 -3.04
N ILE A 125 -6.43 7.48 -1.92
CA ILE A 125 -6.70 6.53 -0.83
C ILE A 125 -8.11 6.68 -0.28
N ASP A 126 -8.59 7.90 -0.03
CA ASP A 126 -9.94 8.12 0.52
C ASP A 126 -11.04 7.52 -0.36
N ASN A 127 -10.92 7.64 -1.69
CA ASN A 127 -11.87 7.04 -2.63
C ASN A 127 -11.81 5.51 -2.60
N ILE A 128 -10.60 4.93 -2.56
CA ILE A 128 -10.42 3.47 -2.47
C ILE A 128 -11.02 2.92 -1.18
N ILE A 129 -10.76 3.60 -0.06
CA ILE A 129 -11.27 3.26 1.26
C ILE A 129 -12.80 3.36 1.33
N SER A 130 -13.39 4.41 0.74
CA SER A 130 -14.84 4.56 0.61
C SER A 130 -15.48 3.44 -0.21
N LYS A 131 -14.81 2.99 -1.29
CA LYS A 131 -15.27 1.82 -2.06
C LYS A 131 -15.24 0.54 -1.24
N ILE A 132 -14.19 0.32 -0.44
CA ILE A 132 -14.12 -0.84 0.46
C ILE A 132 -15.28 -0.79 1.47
N ASP A 133 -15.54 0.36 2.09
CA ASP A 133 -16.66 0.52 3.02
C ASP A 133 -18.00 0.15 2.36
N GLY A 134 -18.25 0.68 1.16
CA GLY A 134 -19.47 0.39 0.42
C GLY A 134 -19.63 -1.09 0.02
N ILE A 135 -18.55 -1.87 -0.08
CA ILE A 135 -18.64 -3.33 -0.31
C ILE A 135 -19.08 -4.04 0.97
N PHE A 136 -18.44 -3.70 2.10
CA PHE A 136 -18.66 -4.38 3.37
C PHE A 136 -20.00 -4.00 4.01
N GLU A 137 -20.44 -2.74 3.85
CA GLU A 137 -21.77 -2.29 4.28
C GLU A 137 -22.89 -3.08 3.61
N LYS A 138 -22.77 -3.39 2.30
CA LYS A 138 -23.78 -4.15 1.55
C LYS A 138 -23.98 -5.58 2.05
N VAL A 139 -22.95 -6.17 2.65
CA VAL A 139 -22.99 -7.53 3.21
C VAL A 139 -23.23 -7.53 4.73
N GLY A 140 -23.47 -6.37 5.34
CA GLY A 140 -23.64 -6.23 6.78
C GLY A 140 -22.37 -6.53 7.59
N GLY A 141 -21.20 -6.45 6.95
CA GLY A 141 -19.90 -6.72 7.54
C GLY A 141 -19.06 -5.46 7.74
N LYS A 142 -17.86 -5.63 8.27
CA LYS A 142 -16.84 -4.58 8.41
C LYS A 142 -15.51 -5.09 7.89
N CYS A 143 -14.78 -4.25 7.18
CA CYS A 143 -13.41 -4.54 6.83
C CYS A 143 -12.50 -4.19 8.02
N ASP A 144 -11.91 -5.20 8.63
CA ASP A 144 -11.06 -5.08 9.82
C ASP A 144 -9.59 -5.38 9.54
N ARG A 145 -9.26 -5.86 8.32
CA ARG A 145 -7.90 -6.15 7.86
C ARG A 145 -7.67 -5.61 6.45
N LEU A 146 -6.51 -4.99 6.24
CA LEU A 146 -6.08 -4.54 4.92
C LEU A 146 -4.77 -5.21 4.50
N ILE A 147 -4.73 -5.66 3.25
CA ILE A 147 -3.53 -6.15 2.59
C ILE A 147 -3.15 -5.14 1.50
N LEU A 148 -1.94 -4.61 1.57
CA LEU A 148 -1.38 -3.71 0.57
C LEU A 148 -0.43 -4.49 -0.32
N VAL A 149 -0.62 -4.38 -1.63
CA VAL A 149 0.24 -4.94 -2.66
C VAL A 149 0.79 -3.80 -3.51
N PRO A 150 1.94 -3.21 -3.10
CA PRO A 150 2.60 -2.18 -3.89
C PRO A 150 3.14 -2.78 -5.20
N HIS A 151 3.41 -1.92 -6.18
CA HIS A 151 4.07 -2.30 -7.43
C HIS A 151 5.25 -1.36 -7.73
N ARG A 152 6.36 -1.95 -8.18
CA ARG A 152 7.63 -1.26 -8.49
C ARG A 152 8.13 -0.41 -7.31
N PHE A 153 8.35 0.88 -7.52
CA PHE A 153 8.94 1.77 -6.53
C PHE A 153 7.99 2.08 -5.36
N LEU A 154 6.69 1.75 -5.45
CA LEU A 154 5.75 1.95 -4.34
C LEU A 154 6.12 1.13 -3.09
N HIS A 155 6.90 0.06 -3.22
CA HIS A 155 7.44 -0.71 -2.08
C HIS A 155 8.39 0.09 -1.19
N LEU A 156 8.93 1.20 -1.71
CA LEU A 156 9.90 2.04 -1.01
C LEU A 156 9.24 3.02 -0.04
N PHE A 157 7.90 3.15 -0.08
CA PHE A 157 7.15 4.13 0.67
C PHE A 157 6.31 3.49 1.78
N PRO A 158 6.11 4.19 2.90
CA PRO A 158 5.32 3.68 4.02
C PRO A 158 3.80 3.82 3.77
N LEU A 159 3.28 3.05 2.81
CA LEU A 159 1.87 3.13 2.39
C LEU A 159 0.84 2.92 3.52
N HIS A 160 1.15 2.12 4.54
CA HIS A 160 0.28 1.93 5.71
C HIS A 160 0.17 3.17 6.61
N ALA A 161 1.06 4.16 6.47
CA ALA A 161 0.99 5.42 7.22
C ALA A 161 0.45 6.59 6.40
N LEU A 162 -0.16 6.33 5.25
CA LEU A 162 -0.87 7.36 4.50
C LEU A 162 -2.05 7.87 5.35
N PRO A 163 -2.19 9.21 5.48
CA PRO A 163 -3.31 9.79 6.20
C PRO A 163 -4.60 9.65 5.40
N LEU A 164 -5.71 9.52 6.12
CA LEU A 164 -7.07 9.63 5.61
C LEU A 164 -7.62 11.03 5.90
N SER A 165 -8.56 11.48 5.10
CA SER A 165 -9.26 12.77 5.29
C SER A 165 -9.89 12.94 6.67
N LYS A 166 -10.25 11.85 7.35
CA LYS A 166 -10.80 11.83 8.72
C LYS A 166 -9.74 12.01 9.82
N GLY A 167 -8.47 12.26 9.48
CA GLY A 167 -7.37 12.51 10.41
C GLY A 167 -6.64 11.27 10.94
N ASN A 168 -7.17 10.07 10.69
CA ASN A 168 -6.53 8.80 11.07
C ASN A 168 -5.56 8.33 9.99
N LEU A 169 -4.56 7.53 10.37
CA LEU A 169 -3.70 6.83 9.39
C LEU A 169 -4.38 5.54 8.92
N LEU A 170 -3.99 5.06 7.75
CA LEU A 170 -4.45 3.76 7.25
C LEU A 170 -4.23 2.65 8.27
N ILE A 171 -3.06 2.59 8.93
CA ILE A 171 -2.76 1.55 9.91
C ILE A 171 -3.68 1.55 11.13
N ASP A 172 -4.17 2.72 11.54
CA ASP A 172 -5.01 2.86 12.73
C ASP A 172 -6.48 2.52 12.44
N ARG A 173 -6.87 2.43 11.16
CA ARG A 173 -8.25 2.18 10.74
C ARG A 173 -8.68 0.72 10.92
N PHE A 174 -7.76 -0.23 10.74
CA PHE A 174 -8.06 -1.66 10.64
C PHE A 174 -7.68 -2.38 11.93
N GLU A 175 -8.65 -2.93 12.66
CA GLU A 175 -8.45 -3.55 13.98
C GLU A 175 -7.48 -4.74 13.95
N ARG A 176 -7.53 -5.57 12.90
CA ARG A 176 -6.59 -6.67 12.64
C ARG A 176 -5.33 -6.22 11.89
N GLY A 177 -5.19 -4.91 11.70
CA GLY A 177 -4.01 -4.25 11.16
C GLY A 177 -3.93 -4.22 9.63
N VAL A 178 -2.88 -3.56 9.18
CA VAL A 178 -2.49 -3.45 7.77
C VAL A 178 -1.23 -4.28 7.56
N SER A 179 -1.22 -5.09 6.50
CA SER A 179 -0.08 -5.92 6.13
C SER A 179 0.29 -5.74 4.68
N TYR A 180 1.52 -6.12 4.33
CA TYR A 180 1.98 -6.12 2.96
C TYR A 180 1.90 -7.54 2.42
N ALA A 181 1.28 -7.69 1.26
CA ALA A 181 1.48 -8.84 0.41
C ALA A 181 2.27 -8.42 -0.82
N PRO A 182 2.96 -9.37 -1.45
CA PRO A 182 4.04 -9.00 -2.33
C PRO A 182 3.53 -9.20 -3.78
N SER A 183 3.78 -8.30 -4.75
CA SER A 183 3.02 -8.28 -6.04
C SER A 183 3.13 -9.58 -6.82
N SER A 184 2.03 -10.32 -6.93
CA SER A 184 1.90 -11.44 -7.84
C SER A 184 1.66 -10.88 -9.24
N GLN A 185 2.52 -11.20 -10.20
CA GLN A 185 2.15 -11.07 -11.61
C GLN A 185 0.89 -11.92 -11.82
N LEU A 186 -0.27 -11.26 -11.91
CA LEU A 186 -1.52 -11.91 -12.24
C LEU A 186 -1.30 -12.66 -13.57
N PRO A 187 -1.64 -13.96 -13.68
CA PRO A 187 -1.70 -14.61 -14.97
C PRO A 187 -2.78 -13.90 -15.79
N ASN A 188 -2.46 -13.57 -17.05
CA ASN A 188 -3.37 -13.04 -18.08
C ASN A 188 -4.85 -13.18 -17.73
N PHE A 189 -5.46 -12.12 -17.21
CA PHE A 189 -6.89 -11.92 -17.44
C PHE A 189 -6.98 -11.58 -18.92
N ASP A 190 -7.32 -12.58 -19.73
CA ASP A 190 -7.82 -12.37 -21.08
C ASP A 190 -8.96 -11.36 -20.96
N ILE A 191 -8.66 -10.11 -21.31
CA ILE A 191 -9.66 -9.13 -21.73
C ILE A 191 -10.25 -9.78 -22.97
N VAL A 192 -11.33 -10.53 -22.79
CA VAL A 192 -12.24 -10.88 -23.88
C VAL A 192 -12.80 -9.54 -24.33
N ALA A 193 -12.10 -8.92 -25.29
CA ALA A 193 -12.69 -7.97 -26.19
C ALA A 193 -13.78 -8.74 -26.91
N ASP A 194 -15.02 -8.48 -26.50
CA ASP A 194 -16.18 -8.95 -27.23
C ASP A 194 -16.12 -8.43 -28.67
N ARG A 195 -16.59 -9.28 -29.58
CA ARG A 195 -16.36 -9.22 -31.03
C ARG A 195 -16.95 -8.01 -31.74
#